data_AF-X0T8C3-F1
#
_entry.id   AF-X0T8C3-F1
#
_cell.length_a   1.000
_cell.length_b   1.000
_cell.length_c   1.000
_cell.angle_alpha   90.00
_cell.angle_beta   90.00
_cell.angle_gamma   90.00
#
_symmetry.space_group_name_H-M   'P 1'
#
loop_
_entity.id
_entity.type
_entity.pdbx_description
1 polymer ?
#
loop_
_entity_poly.entity_id
_entity_poly.type
_entity_poly.pdbx_seq_one_letter_code
_entity_poly.pdbx_strand_id
1 'polypeptide(L)'
;MQKSSVMKTRELDLCTSCEICAAVCSKAAIIMEYKFGQFLPKVDDKKCIKYGLCLKLCPGIDIDPLKLRQEKISNHIIDGHCLESYTAYSNDPKIRRNSASGGLITTLIIELIKNKEFDAAFVLDFDKFDGK
;
A
#
# COMPACT_ATOMS: atom_id res chain seq x y z
N MET A 1 3.15 -28.19 7.24
CA MET A 1 2.76 -26.82 6.80
C MET A 1 2.41 -26.85 5.33
N GLN A 2 1.15 -26.59 4.96
CA GLN A 2 0.77 -26.37 3.56
C GLN A 2 1.52 -25.13 3.05
N LYS A 3 2.56 -25.35 2.22
CA LYS A 3 3.35 -24.27 1.61
C LYS A 3 2.50 -23.59 0.54
N SER A 4 1.84 -22.49 0.90
CA SER A 4 1.06 -21.64 0.00
C SER A 4 1.88 -20.41 -0.42
N SER A 5 1.63 -19.91 -1.64
CA SER A 5 2.24 -18.68 -2.18
C SER A 5 1.30 -17.48 -1.96
N VAL A 6 1.75 -16.27 -2.31
CA VAL A 6 0.91 -15.05 -2.29
C VAL A 6 -0.35 -15.16 -3.17
N MET A 7 -0.45 -16.17 -4.03
CA MET A 7 -1.68 -16.45 -4.79
C MET A 7 -2.89 -16.63 -3.87
N LYS A 8 -2.70 -17.17 -2.67
CA LYS A 8 -3.79 -17.28 -1.68
C LYS A 8 -4.38 -15.91 -1.32
N THR A 9 -3.55 -14.89 -1.10
CA THR A 9 -4.02 -13.52 -0.83
C THR A 9 -4.82 -12.98 -2.01
N ARG A 10 -4.33 -13.23 -3.23
CA ARG A 10 -4.97 -12.78 -4.46
C ARG A 10 -6.32 -13.47 -4.69
N GLU A 11 -6.41 -14.78 -4.49
CA GLU A 11 -7.64 -15.57 -4.67
C GLU A 11 -8.76 -15.18 -3.69
N LEU A 12 -8.37 -14.62 -2.54
CA LEU A 12 -9.29 -14.10 -1.53
C LEU A 12 -9.64 -12.61 -1.72
N ASP A 13 -9.14 -11.97 -2.79
CA ASP A 13 -9.31 -10.53 -3.06
C ASP A 13 -8.78 -9.62 -1.92
N LEU A 14 -7.75 -10.06 -1.20
CA LEU A 14 -7.15 -9.33 -0.08
C LEU A 14 -5.87 -8.55 -0.46
N CYS A 15 -5.51 -8.53 -1.75
CA CYS A 15 -4.28 -7.89 -2.19
C CYS A 15 -4.40 -6.36 -2.15
N THR A 16 -3.40 -5.69 -1.57
CA THR A 16 -3.36 -4.22 -1.47
C THR A 16 -2.33 -3.58 -2.41
N SER A 17 -1.86 -4.31 -3.43
CA SER A 17 -0.88 -3.82 -4.42
C SER A 17 0.46 -3.33 -3.83
N CYS A 18 0.87 -3.81 -2.66
CA CYS A 18 2.09 -3.35 -1.97
C CYS A 18 3.41 -3.91 -2.53
N GLU A 19 3.34 -4.86 -3.46
CA GLU A 19 4.48 -5.48 -4.17
C GLU A 19 5.56 -6.17 -3.33
N ILE A 20 5.43 -6.23 -1.99
CA ILE A 20 6.38 -6.90 -1.08
C ILE A 20 6.67 -8.33 -1.55
N CYS A 21 5.64 -9.04 -2.02
CA CYS A 21 5.79 -10.40 -2.51
C CYS A 21 6.76 -10.53 -3.70
N ALA A 22 6.76 -9.59 -4.64
CA ALA A 22 7.69 -9.55 -5.76
C ALA A 22 9.10 -9.20 -5.27
N ALA A 23 9.22 -8.18 -4.41
CA ALA A 23 10.49 -7.73 -3.86
C ALA A 23 11.25 -8.82 -3.07
N VAL A 24 10.55 -9.64 -2.28
CA VAL A 24 11.18 -10.68 -1.44
C VAL A 24 11.40 -12.01 -2.15
N CYS A 25 10.94 -12.16 -3.40
CA CYS A 25 11.06 -13.41 -4.13
C CYS A 25 12.48 -13.59 -4.71
N SER A 26 13.33 -14.37 -4.03
CA SER A 26 14.71 -14.63 -4.48
C SER A 26 14.85 -15.36 -5.82
N LYS A 27 13.75 -15.88 -6.39
CA LYS A 27 13.71 -16.54 -7.70
C LYS A 27 13.07 -15.69 -8.80
N ALA A 28 12.69 -14.44 -8.49
CA ALA A 28 11.93 -13.58 -9.40
C ALA A 28 10.75 -14.34 -10.05
N ALA A 29 10.08 -15.17 -9.25
CA ALA A 29 8.97 -16.02 -9.69
C ALA A 29 7.62 -15.28 -9.63
N ILE A 30 7.60 -14.03 -9.19
CA ILE A 30 6.39 -13.23 -8.99
C ILE A 30 6.52 -11.98 -9.84
N ILE A 31 5.54 -11.78 -10.72
CA ILE A 31 5.37 -10.56 -11.50
C ILE A 31 4.08 -9.87 -11.07
N MET A 32 4.04 -8.54 -11.14
CA MET A 32 2.82 -7.78 -10.90
C MET A 32 2.12 -7.55 -12.24
N GLU A 33 0.87 -7.99 -12.36
CA GLU A 33 0.02 -7.70 -13.53
C GLU A 33 -1.03 -6.66 -13.16
N TYR A 34 -1.25 -5.68 -14.04
CA TYR A 34 -2.29 -4.68 -13.81
C TYR A 34 -3.65 -5.22 -14.26
N LYS A 35 -4.57 -5.39 -13.31
CA LYS A 35 -5.95 -5.84 -13.56
C LYS A 35 -6.91 -5.17 -12.58
N PHE A 36 -8.12 -4.86 -13.03
CA PHE A 36 -9.17 -4.26 -12.19
C PHE A 36 -8.74 -2.98 -11.46
N GLY A 37 -7.88 -2.17 -12.09
CA GLY A 37 -7.39 -0.92 -11.50
C GLY A 37 -6.28 -1.10 -10.45
N GLN A 38 -5.74 -2.30 -10.26
CA GLN A 38 -4.76 -2.63 -9.24
C GLN A 38 -3.63 -3.54 -9.77
N PHE A 39 -2.48 -3.54 -9.10
CA PHE A 39 -1.37 -4.43 -9.40
C PHE A 39 -1.51 -5.72 -8.60
N LEU A 40 -1.73 -6.84 -9.30
CA LEU A 40 -1.95 -8.15 -8.69
C LEU A 40 -0.78 -9.10 -8.94
N PRO A 41 -0.36 -9.88 -7.93
CA PRO A 41 0.75 -10.80 -8.10
C PRO A 41 0.34 -11.99 -8.96
N LYS A 42 1.19 -12.38 -9.90
CA LYS A 42 1.10 -13.62 -10.67
C LYS A 42 2.37 -14.43 -10.44
N VAL A 43 2.20 -15.71 -10.10
CA VAL A 43 3.32 -16.61 -9.79
C VAL A 43 3.62 -17.50 -11.00
N ASP A 44 4.90 -17.57 -11.37
CA ASP A 44 5.43 -18.56 -12.31
C ASP A 44 5.81 -19.84 -11.54
N ASP A 45 4.97 -20.87 -11.67
CA ASP A 45 5.17 -22.15 -10.98
C ASP A 45 6.43 -22.90 -11.40
N LYS A 46 7.02 -22.59 -12.56
CA LYS A 46 8.29 -23.19 -13.00
C LYS A 46 9.48 -22.62 -12.23
N LYS A 47 9.40 -21.36 -11.81
CA LYS A 47 10.44 -20.67 -11.01
C LYS A 47 10.18 -20.75 -9.51
N CYS A 48 8.93 -20.90 -9.11
CA CYS A 48 8.53 -20.88 -7.71
C CYS A 48 8.99 -22.13 -6.97
N ILE A 49 9.93 -21.97 -6.05
CA ILE A 49 10.40 -23.04 -5.16
C ILE A 49 9.48 -23.26 -3.94
N LYS A 50 8.27 -22.68 -3.94
CA LYS A 50 7.27 -22.75 -2.86
C LYS A 50 7.86 -22.42 -1.47
N TYR A 51 8.70 -21.39 -1.41
CA TYR A 51 9.37 -20.95 -0.18
C TYR A 51 8.40 -20.37 0.85
N GLY A 52 7.28 -19.78 0.42
CA GLY A 52 6.21 -19.27 1.28
C GLY A 52 6.48 -17.92 1.96
N LEU A 53 7.70 -17.37 1.84
CA LEU A 53 8.04 -16.05 2.42
C LEU A 53 7.13 -14.92 1.90
N CYS A 54 6.78 -14.96 0.61
CA CYS A 54 5.89 -13.99 0.00
C CYS A 54 4.50 -13.93 0.66
N LEU A 55 3.98 -15.08 1.12
CA LEU A 55 2.72 -15.14 1.86
C LEU A 55 2.92 -14.78 3.34
N LYS A 56 4.02 -15.24 3.95
CA LYS A 56 4.37 -14.96 5.35
C LYS A 56 4.46 -13.45 5.65
N LEU A 57 5.01 -12.68 4.72
CA LEU A 57 5.16 -11.22 4.84
C LEU A 57 3.99 -10.43 4.25
N CYS A 58 2.96 -11.11 3.74
CA CYS A 58 1.86 -10.43 3.08
C CYS A 58 0.93 -9.75 4.10
N PRO A 59 0.76 -8.42 4.06
CA PRO A 59 -0.15 -7.73 4.96
C PRO A 59 -1.64 -7.90 4.58
N GLY A 60 -1.92 -8.47 3.42
CA GLY A 60 -3.29 -8.74 2.98
C GLY A 60 -3.86 -10.05 3.54
N ILE A 61 -3.05 -11.11 3.64
CA ILE A 61 -3.56 -12.44 4.05
C ILE A 61 -3.88 -12.52 5.54
N ASP A 62 -3.13 -11.77 6.32
CA ASP A 62 -3.29 -11.62 7.74
C ASP A 62 -3.31 -10.11 7.96
N ILE A 63 -4.39 -9.60 8.55
CA ILE A 63 -4.52 -8.18 8.87
C ILE A 63 -3.69 -7.85 10.14
N ASP A 64 -2.92 -8.82 10.64
CA ASP A 64 -1.85 -8.62 11.62
C ASP A 64 -0.67 -9.60 11.39
N PRO A 65 -0.01 -9.54 10.23
CA PRO A 65 0.99 -10.54 9.83
C PRO A 65 2.23 -10.55 10.74
N LEU A 66 2.41 -9.47 11.52
CA LEU A 66 3.54 -9.23 12.40
C LEU A 66 3.15 -9.25 13.89
N LYS A 67 1.89 -9.56 14.23
CA LYS A 67 1.36 -9.43 15.60
C LYS A 67 1.58 -8.05 16.22
N LEU A 68 1.49 -7.01 15.38
CA LEU A 68 1.61 -5.61 15.76
C LEU A 68 0.30 -5.04 16.30
N ARG A 69 -0.84 -5.74 16.18
CA ARG A 69 -2.02 -5.34 16.96
C ARG A 69 -1.71 -5.55 18.42
N GLN A 70 -1.55 -4.45 19.13
CA GLN A 70 -1.64 -4.50 20.57
C GLN A 70 -3.08 -4.87 20.92
N GLU A 71 -3.25 -5.85 21.80
CA GLU A 71 -4.56 -6.20 22.37
C GLU A 71 -5.16 -5.04 23.18
N LYS A 72 -4.31 -4.05 23.54
CA LYS A 72 -4.69 -2.83 24.22
C LYS A 72 -4.28 -1.65 23.36
N ILE A 73 -5.26 -0.83 23.02
CA ILE A 73 -5.03 0.52 22.50
C ILE A 73 -4.24 1.28 23.57
N SER A 74 -3.11 1.86 23.17
CA SER A 74 -2.25 2.59 24.09
C SER A 74 -2.84 4.00 24.33
N ASN A 75 -2.28 4.77 25.27
CA ASN A 75 -2.56 6.22 25.35
C ASN A 75 -1.55 7.06 24.56
N HIS A 76 -0.75 6.42 23.70
CA HIS A 76 0.30 7.06 22.93
C HIS A 76 -0.25 7.56 21.58
N ILE A 77 0.32 8.64 21.05
CA ILE A 77 -0.23 9.37 19.90
C ILE A 77 -0.26 8.54 18.60
N ILE A 78 0.59 7.52 18.48
CA ILE A 78 0.76 6.72 17.25
C ILE A 78 -0.25 5.56 17.17
N ASP A 79 -0.61 4.97 18.31
CA ASP A 79 -1.40 3.73 18.44
C ASP A 79 -2.51 3.88 19.51
N GLY A 80 -2.97 5.11 19.70
CA GLY A 80 -3.97 5.47 20.69
C GLY A 80 -5.41 5.39 20.20
N HIS A 81 -6.33 5.83 21.06
CA HIS A 81 -7.75 5.84 20.75
C HIS A 81 -8.06 6.76 19.55
N CYS A 82 -8.58 6.17 18.47
CA CYS A 82 -9.20 6.95 17.41
C CYS A 82 -10.49 7.56 17.96
N LEU A 83 -10.46 8.87 18.24
CA LEU A 83 -11.62 9.59 18.74
C LEU A 83 -12.64 9.80 17.63
N GLU A 84 -12.17 10.24 16.46
CA GLU A 84 -12.99 10.60 15.31
C GLU A 84 -12.21 10.39 14.00
N SER A 85 -12.94 10.22 12.90
CA SER A 85 -12.37 10.07 11.55
C SER A 85 -13.07 11.03 10.59
N TYR A 86 -12.27 11.73 9.79
CA TYR A 86 -12.73 12.75 8.87
C TYR A 86 -12.31 12.39 7.45
N THR A 87 -13.20 12.64 6.49
CA THR A 87 -12.88 12.56 5.07
C THR A 87 -12.81 13.97 4.50
N ALA A 88 -11.75 14.27 3.75
CA ALA A 88 -11.55 15.58 3.16
C ALA A 88 -10.95 15.46 1.75
N TYR A 89 -11.13 16.49 0.94
CA TYR A 89 -10.58 16.59 -0.40
C TYR A 89 -10.28 18.06 -0.74
N SER A 90 -9.48 18.29 -1.78
CA SER A 90 -9.12 19.64 -2.22
C SER A 90 -10.31 20.38 -2.85
N ASN A 91 -10.50 21.64 -2.45
CA ASN A 91 -11.45 22.53 -3.11
C ASN A 91 -10.97 22.99 -4.50
N ASP A 92 -9.69 22.81 -4.82
CA ASP A 92 -9.17 23.04 -6.17
C ASP A 92 -9.53 21.84 -7.08
N PRO A 93 -10.36 22.04 -8.13
CA PRO A 93 -10.81 20.95 -9.00
C PRO A 93 -9.66 20.26 -9.76
N LYS A 94 -8.58 20.99 -10.07
CA LYS A 94 -7.42 20.46 -10.78
C LYS A 94 -6.59 19.57 -9.86
N ILE A 95 -6.39 19.97 -8.60
CA ILE A 95 -5.71 19.13 -7.60
C ILE A 95 -6.58 17.89 -7.32
N ARG A 96 -7.87 18.08 -7.02
CA ARG A 96 -8.78 16.98 -6.70
C ARG A 96 -8.81 15.89 -7.78
N ARG A 97 -8.79 16.29 -9.06
CA ARG A 97 -8.86 15.35 -10.20
C ARG A 97 -7.55 14.61 -10.46
N ASN A 98 -6.40 15.22 -10.16
CA ASN A 98 -5.09 14.69 -10.56
C ASN A 98 -4.26 14.14 -9.38
N SER A 99 -4.80 14.13 -8.17
CA SER A 99 -4.09 13.68 -6.97
C SER A 99 -4.73 12.43 -6.37
N ALA A 100 -3.92 11.62 -5.69
CA ALA A 100 -4.40 10.50 -4.90
C ALA A 100 -5.37 10.99 -3.80
N SER A 101 -6.42 10.21 -3.55
CA SER A 101 -7.39 10.42 -2.47
C SER A 101 -7.96 11.85 -2.40
N GLY A 102 -8.24 12.46 -3.56
CA GLY A 102 -8.82 13.80 -3.64
C GLY A 102 -7.86 14.95 -3.32
N GLY A 103 -6.56 14.68 -3.19
CA GLY A 103 -5.52 15.71 -3.09
C GLY A 103 -5.42 16.43 -1.75
N LEU A 104 -5.89 15.79 -0.67
CA LEU A 104 -5.76 16.33 0.69
C LEU A 104 -4.31 16.64 1.05
N ILE A 105 -3.41 15.65 0.92
CA ILE A 105 -1.99 15.79 1.27
C ILE A 105 -1.31 16.83 0.37
N THR A 106 -1.61 16.83 -0.93
CA THR A 106 -1.09 17.83 -1.86
C THR A 106 -1.51 19.24 -1.46
N THR A 107 -2.78 19.44 -1.09
CA THR A 107 -3.30 20.74 -0.64
C THR A 107 -2.62 21.18 0.65
N LEU A 108 -2.46 20.27 1.63
CA LEU A 108 -1.79 20.55 2.88
C LEU A 108 -0.34 21.01 2.68
N ILE A 109 0.42 20.30 1.84
CA ILE A 109 1.81 20.65 1.52
C ILE A 109 1.87 22.06 0.89
N ILE A 110 1.00 22.34 -0.08
CA ILE A 110 0.96 23.65 -0.75
C ILE A 110 0.71 24.77 0.25
N GLU A 111 -0.27 24.62 1.15
CA GLU A 111 -0.61 25.66 2.12
C GLU A 111 0.50 25.87 3.17
N LEU A 112 1.12 24.79 3.66
CA LEU A 112 2.24 24.87 4.61
C LEU A 112 3.45 25.60 4.02
N ILE A 113 3.77 25.37 2.74
CA ILE A 113 4.86 26.06 2.04
C ILE A 113 4.50 27.52 1.76
N LYS A 114 3.28 27.80 1.28
CA LYS A 114 2.81 29.18 1.05
C LYS A 114 2.83 30.02 2.32
N ASN A 115 2.45 29.43 3.45
CA ASN A 115 2.46 30.08 4.76
C ASN A 115 3.86 30.18 5.38
N LYS A 116 4.89 29.62 4.73
CA LYS A 116 6.27 29.57 5.21
C LYS A 116 6.42 28.84 6.56
N GLU A 117 5.53 27.89 6.83
CA GLU A 117 5.67 26.97 7.98
C GLU A 117 6.71 25.88 7.67
N PHE A 118 6.90 25.57 6.38
CA PHE A 118 7.92 24.65 5.87
C PHE A 118 8.55 25.21 4.60
N ASP A 119 9.85 24.99 4.40
CA ASP A 119 10.57 25.47 3.21
C ASP A 119 10.43 24.54 1.99
N ALA A 120 10.24 23.24 2.24
CA ALA A 120 10.21 22.22 1.20
C ALA A 120 9.45 20.96 1.66
N ALA A 121 9.07 20.13 0.69
CA ALA A 121 8.52 18.80 0.93
C ALA A 121 9.20 17.76 0.01
N PHE A 122 9.50 16.59 0.57
CA PHE A 122 9.98 15.45 -0.20
C PHE A 122 8.77 14.68 -0.74
N VAL A 123 8.67 14.60 -2.07
CA VAL A 123 7.56 13.93 -2.76
C VAL A 123 8.10 12.90 -3.73
N LEU A 124 7.27 11.89 -4.03
CA LEU A 124 7.54 10.95 -5.11
C LEU A 124 6.93 11.51 -6.39
N ASP A 125 7.70 11.49 -7.47
CA ASP A 125 7.16 11.81 -8.80
C ASP A 125 6.08 10.80 -9.18
N PHE A 126 5.06 11.30 -9.87
CA PHE A 126 4.03 10.44 -10.43
C PHE A 126 4.55 9.85 -11.74
N ASP A 127 4.90 8.56 -11.72
CA ASP A 127 5.17 7.83 -12.95
C ASP A 127 3.87 7.60 -13.72
N LYS A 128 3.85 8.01 -14.99
CA LYS A 128 2.73 7.72 -15.89
C LYS A 128 2.71 6.22 -16.16
N PHE A 129 1.79 5.51 -15.52
CA PHE A 129 1.50 4.13 -15.85
C PHE A 129 0.46 4.06 -16.96
N ASP A 130 0.84 3.55 -18.13
CA ASP A 130 -0.01 3.45 -19.32
C ASP A 130 -0.75 2.10 -19.43
N GLY A 131 -0.68 1.26 -18.39
CA GLY A 131 -1.33 -0.03 -18.37
C GLY A 131 -0.60 -1.12 -19.18
N LYS A 132 0.62 -0.85 -19.65
CA LYS A 132 1.44 -1.80 -20.43
C LYS A 132 2.69 -2.25 -19.70
#